data_AF-A0A6I9TGV0-F1
#
_entry.id   AF-A0A6I9TGV0-F1
#
_cell.length_a   1.000
_cell.length_b   1.000
_cell.length_c   1.000
_cell.angle_alpha   90.00
_cell.angle_beta   90.00
_cell.angle_gamma   90.00
#
_symmetry.space_group_name_H-M   'P 1'
#
loop_
_entity.id
_entity.type
_entity.pdbx_description
1 polymer ?
#
loop_
_entity_poly.entity_id
_entity_poly.type
_entity_poly.pdbx_seq_one_letter_code
_entity_poly.pdbx_strand_id
1 'polypeptide(L)'
;MEEDASTSGNSNISPQLVNEWIEIQDSLKKRLITDDEFDWKLPPMKDQDSEGMEENQDSNVEILKYVGGVDLSFSRNDSLIACATLVVLDISTLEVVHEDSSIIKLRIPYVPGFLAFREAPVLLELLKKMETTSPTLYPQVLMVDGNGLLHPRGFGLACHLGVLADLPTIGIGKNLHQVDGLTQSRVRQVLEANGKPRSDIFPLIGDSGSTLGAAMWTTKSSLKPIFISVGHRVSLPSAIKIVKLFGRFRVPEPIRQADIRSKDFFRKHGLS
;
A
#
# COMPACT_ATOMS: atom_id res chain seq x y z
N MET A 1 10.54 14.00 -20.46
CA MET A 1 11.93 13.53 -20.35
C MET A 1 12.30 13.69 -18.89
N GLU A 2 12.03 12.67 -18.09
CA GLU A 2 12.63 12.51 -16.77
C GLU A 2 13.44 11.23 -16.91
N GLU A 3 14.75 11.38 -16.86
CA GLU A 3 15.71 10.28 -16.95
C GLU A 3 15.59 9.38 -15.74
N ASP A 4 15.60 8.07 -16.01
CA ASP A 4 15.73 7.01 -15.04
C ASP A 4 16.92 7.30 -14.10
N ALA A 5 16.64 7.45 -12.81
CA ALA A 5 17.64 7.34 -11.76
C ALA A 5 18.02 5.85 -11.60
N SER A 6 18.61 5.27 -12.64
CA SER A 6 19.22 3.95 -12.63
C SER A 6 20.66 4.09 -13.06
N THR A 7 21.61 4.17 -12.11
CA THR A 7 22.98 3.63 -12.19
C THR A 7 23.85 4.15 -11.03
N SER A 8 23.84 3.47 -9.88
CA SER A 8 25.00 3.41 -8.98
C SER A 8 24.79 2.37 -7.88
N GLY A 9 25.12 1.12 -8.19
CA GLY A 9 25.07 0.02 -7.22
C GLY A 9 25.02 -1.34 -7.88
N ASN A 10 25.90 -1.62 -8.85
CA ASN A 10 26.02 -2.96 -9.42
C ASN A 10 26.80 -3.84 -8.44
N SER A 11 26.20 -4.16 -7.29
CA SER A 11 26.61 -5.31 -6.50
C SER A 11 26.17 -6.54 -7.29
N ASN A 12 27.11 -7.38 -7.72
CA ASN A 12 26.81 -8.71 -8.26
C ASN A 12 26.08 -9.51 -7.19
N ILE A 13 24.75 -9.46 -7.20
CA ILE A 13 23.93 -10.29 -6.33
C ILE A 13 24.07 -11.71 -6.82
N SER A 14 24.42 -12.61 -5.91
CA SER A 14 24.64 -13.99 -6.27
C SER A 14 23.33 -14.62 -6.74
N PRO A 15 23.36 -15.47 -7.79
CA PRO A 15 22.17 -16.22 -8.20
C PRO A 15 21.59 -17.05 -7.04
N GLN A 16 22.45 -17.51 -6.10
CA GLN A 16 21.98 -18.20 -4.89
C GLN A 16 21.08 -17.32 -4.03
N LEU A 17 21.44 -16.04 -3.80
CA LEU A 17 20.62 -15.13 -2.99
C LEU A 17 19.26 -14.83 -3.64
N VAL A 18 19.23 -14.71 -4.97
CA VAL A 18 17.97 -14.53 -5.71
C VAL A 18 17.09 -15.77 -5.56
N ASN A 19 17.65 -16.98 -5.68
CA ASN A 19 16.90 -18.22 -5.49
C ASN A 19 16.35 -18.35 -4.06
N GLU A 20 17.15 -17.99 -3.06
CA GLU A 20 16.69 -17.96 -1.66
C GLU A 20 15.49 -17.01 -1.49
N TRP A 21 15.55 -15.80 -2.07
CA TRP A 21 14.43 -14.86 -2.02
C TRP A 21 13.18 -15.35 -2.76
N ILE A 22 13.36 -16.09 -3.85
CA ILE A 22 12.26 -16.75 -4.57
C ILE A 22 11.58 -17.77 -3.63
N GLU A 23 12.35 -18.64 -2.99
CA GLU A 23 11.84 -19.65 -2.07
C GLU A 23 11.11 -19.02 -0.88
N ILE A 24 11.66 -17.94 -0.32
CA ILE A 24 11.02 -17.19 0.77
C ILE A 24 9.70 -16.58 0.32
N GLN A 25 9.65 -15.91 -0.85
CA GLN A 25 8.39 -15.36 -1.36
C GLN A 25 7.36 -16.45 -1.59
N ASP A 26 7.75 -17.58 -2.18
CA ASP A 26 6.84 -18.68 -2.48
C ASP A 26 6.33 -19.35 -1.19
N SER A 27 7.15 -19.41 -0.15
CA SER A 27 6.76 -19.87 1.18
C SER A 27 5.77 -18.92 1.86
N LEU A 28 6.08 -17.62 1.90
CA LEU A 28 5.21 -16.62 2.52
C LEU A 28 3.89 -16.44 1.76
N LYS A 29 3.91 -16.52 0.43
CA LYS A 29 2.72 -16.42 -0.41
C LYS A 29 1.68 -17.49 -0.12
N LYS A 30 2.07 -18.68 0.38
CA LYS A 30 1.13 -19.73 0.81
C LYS A 30 0.27 -19.31 2.01
N ARG A 31 0.71 -18.30 2.77
CA ARG A 31 -0.03 -17.74 3.91
C ARG A 31 -0.87 -16.52 3.51
N LEU A 32 -0.85 -16.11 2.24
CA LEU A 32 -1.56 -14.94 1.78
C LEU A 32 -3.07 -15.20 1.75
N ILE A 33 -3.82 -14.37 2.45
CA ILE A 33 -5.29 -14.35 2.44
C ILE A 33 -5.74 -13.15 1.63
N THR A 34 -6.61 -13.37 0.64
CA THR A 34 -7.10 -12.34 -0.29
C THR A 34 -8.57 -12.00 -0.10
N ASP A 35 -9.20 -12.60 0.89
CA ASP A 35 -10.58 -12.35 1.31
C ASP A 35 -10.59 -11.51 2.60
N ASP A 36 -11.76 -11.01 2.97
CA ASP A 36 -11.93 -10.26 4.21
C ASP A 36 -11.84 -11.22 5.40
N GLU A 37 -10.81 -11.03 6.23
CA GLU A 37 -10.59 -11.78 7.47
C GLU A 37 -10.26 -10.81 8.61
N PHE A 38 -11.31 -10.20 9.16
CA PHE A 38 -11.26 -9.26 10.27
C PHE A 38 -12.62 -9.20 10.98
N ASP A 39 -12.61 -8.90 12.29
CA ASP A 39 -13.81 -8.93 13.15
C ASP A 39 -14.53 -7.57 13.26
N TRP A 40 -14.11 -6.58 12.48
CA TRP A 40 -14.69 -5.24 12.46
C TRP A 40 -15.49 -4.96 11.18
N LYS A 41 -16.43 -4.03 11.25
CA LYS A 41 -17.23 -3.56 10.11
C LYS A 41 -16.70 -2.23 9.58
N LEU A 42 -16.85 -2.02 8.27
CA LEU A 42 -16.62 -0.70 7.69
C LEU A 42 -17.70 0.28 8.18
N PRO A 43 -17.35 1.56 8.43
CA PRO A 43 -18.35 2.56 8.76
C PRO A 43 -19.34 2.71 7.60
N PRO A 44 -20.62 3.02 7.87
CA PRO A 44 -21.61 3.25 6.82
C PRO A 44 -21.13 4.38 5.92
N MET A 45 -20.97 4.09 4.62
CA MET A 45 -20.67 5.12 3.64
C MET A 45 -21.92 5.99 3.48
N LYS A 46 -21.80 7.31 3.71
CA LYS A 46 -22.84 8.27 3.35
C LYS A 46 -22.86 8.41 1.83
N ASP A 47 -23.50 7.49 1.13
CA ASP A 47 -23.85 7.70 -0.26
C ASP A 47 -24.95 8.77 -0.33
N GLN A 48 -24.78 9.75 -1.23
CA GLN A 48 -25.73 10.87 -1.40
C GLN A 48 -27.06 10.45 -2.04
N ASP A 49 -27.24 9.18 -2.43
CA ASP A 49 -28.39 8.73 -3.23
C ASP A 49 -28.96 7.38 -2.77
N SER A 50 -29.14 7.16 -1.47
CA SER A 50 -29.83 5.95 -0.98
C SER A 50 -30.69 6.25 0.24
N GLU A 51 -31.91 6.72 -0.02
CA GLU A 51 -33.01 6.62 0.95
C GLU A 51 -33.36 5.14 1.14
N GLY A 52 -33.12 4.66 2.36
CA GLY A 52 -33.55 3.35 2.83
C GLY A 52 -32.47 2.29 2.78
N MET A 53 -31.96 1.91 3.95
CA MET A 53 -31.87 0.49 4.32
C MET A 53 -31.64 0.31 5.82
N GLU A 54 -32.21 -0.79 6.28
CA GLU A 54 -32.54 -1.20 7.64
C GLU A 54 -31.34 -1.23 8.60
N GLU A 55 -31.55 -0.67 9.79
CA GLU A 55 -30.70 -0.87 10.96
C GLU A 55 -30.76 -2.33 11.40
N ASN A 56 -29.89 -3.18 10.84
CA ASN A 56 -29.60 -4.46 11.45
C ASN A 56 -28.80 -4.21 12.74
N GLN A 57 -29.54 -4.22 13.85
CA GLN A 57 -29.07 -4.17 15.22
C GLN A 57 -28.25 -5.41 15.55
N ASP A 58 -26.98 -5.40 15.18
CA ASP A 58 -25.97 -6.28 15.77
C ASP A 58 -25.02 -5.39 16.58
N SER A 59 -25.49 -4.99 17.77
CA SER A 59 -24.99 -3.88 18.58
C SER A 59 -23.61 -4.10 19.23
N ASN A 60 -22.84 -5.10 18.76
CA ASN A 60 -21.58 -5.50 19.39
C ASN A 60 -20.40 -5.69 18.40
N VAL A 61 -20.57 -5.34 17.13
CA VAL A 61 -19.47 -5.44 16.15
C VAL A 61 -18.67 -4.16 16.13
N GLU A 62 -17.35 -4.26 16.35
CA GLU A 62 -16.44 -3.13 16.34
C GLU A 62 -16.41 -2.48 14.94
N ILE A 63 -16.40 -1.15 14.89
CA ILE A 63 -16.28 -0.41 13.62
C ILE A 63 -14.79 -0.11 13.39
N LEU A 64 -14.33 -0.19 12.15
CA LEU A 64 -13.01 0.26 11.75
C LEU A 64 -12.77 1.68 12.28
N LYS A 65 -11.71 1.88 13.07
CA LYS A 65 -11.38 3.12 13.76
C LYS A 65 -10.01 3.65 13.36
N TYR A 66 -8.99 2.80 13.31
CA TYR A 66 -7.61 3.20 13.07
C TYR A 66 -7.04 2.61 11.78
N VAL A 67 -6.56 3.48 10.89
CA VAL A 67 -5.95 3.09 9.62
C VAL A 67 -4.51 3.59 9.59
N GLY A 68 -3.59 2.65 9.39
CA GLY A 68 -2.17 2.94 9.28
C GLY A 68 -1.76 3.32 7.86
N GLY A 69 -0.69 4.09 7.74
CA GLY A 69 0.03 4.34 6.50
C GLY A 69 1.53 4.13 6.71
N VAL A 70 2.19 3.44 5.79
CA VAL A 70 3.65 3.29 5.78
C VAL A 70 4.26 3.73 4.46
N ASP A 71 5.43 4.36 4.57
CA ASP A 71 6.29 4.79 3.47
C ASP A 71 7.75 4.49 3.82
N LEU A 72 8.56 4.22 2.78
CA LEU A 72 10.01 4.17 2.87
C LEU A 72 10.58 5.12 1.81
N SER A 73 10.94 6.33 2.24
CA SER A 73 11.54 7.34 1.36
C SER A 73 13.05 7.28 1.40
N PHE A 74 13.71 7.50 0.27
CA PHE A 74 15.18 7.49 0.17
C PHE A 74 15.76 8.90 0.22
N SER A 75 16.95 9.05 0.80
CA SER A 75 17.68 10.32 0.76
C SER A 75 18.08 10.65 -0.68
N ARG A 76 18.06 11.93 -1.03
CA ARG A 76 18.52 12.41 -2.34
C ARG A 76 20.02 12.30 -2.52
N ASN A 77 20.77 12.26 -1.42
CA ASN A 77 22.23 12.29 -1.42
C ASN A 77 22.85 10.88 -1.34
N ASP A 78 22.13 9.90 -0.78
CA ASP A 78 22.59 8.52 -0.65
C ASP A 78 21.40 7.54 -0.76
N SER A 79 21.38 6.72 -1.81
CA SER A 79 20.33 5.71 -2.07
C SER A 79 20.36 4.52 -1.10
N LEU A 80 21.37 4.44 -0.23
CA LEU A 80 21.42 3.50 0.88
C LEU A 80 20.76 4.07 2.14
N ILE A 81 20.58 5.39 2.24
CA ILE A 81 19.91 6.02 3.38
C ILE A 81 18.43 6.14 3.07
N ALA A 82 17.60 5.56 3.93
CA ALA A 82 16.16 5.62 3.84
C ALA A 82 15.54 6.11 5.15
N CYS A 83 14.34 6.67 5.07
CA CYS A 83 13.50 7.02 6.20
C CYS A 83 12.23 6.18 6.12
N ALA A 84 12.09 5.26 7.06
CA ALA A 84 10.86 4.51 7.28
C ALA A 84 9.93 5.33 8.14
N THR A 85 8.66 5.42 7.75
CA THR A 85 7.66 6.18 8.48
C THR A 85 6.39 5.34 8.62
N LEU A 86 5.86 5.29 9.84
CA LEU A 86 4.55 4.75 10.18
C LEU A 86 3.68 5.92 10.69
N VAL A 87 2.46 6.01 10.19
CA VAL A 87 1.42 6.89 10.73
C VAL A 87 0.16 6.10 11.01
N VAL A 88 -0.65 6.56 11.96
CA VAL A 88 -2.01 6.05 12.17
C VAL A 88 -2.99 7.20 12.22
N LEU A 89 -4.09 7.05 11.50
CA LEU A 89 -5.17 8.03 11.44
C LEU A 89 -6.43 7.47 12.09
N ASP A 90 -7.15 8.33 12.79
CA ASP A 90 -8.51 8.04 13.24
C ASP A 90 -9.49 8.30 12.08
N ILE A 91 -10.34 7.33 11.76
CA ILE A 91 -11.25 7.42 10.61
C ILE A 91 -12.33 8.50 10.78
N SER A 92 -12.68 8.83 12.04
CA SER A 92 -13.76 9.78 12.35
C SER A 92 -13.31 11.22 12.15
N THR A 93 -12.05 11.53 12.44
CA THR A 93 -11.47 12.87 12.33
C THR A 93 -10.59 13.01 11.09
N LEU A 94 -10.07 11.90 10.55
CA LEU A 94 -9.00 11.83 9.54
C LEU A 94 -7.69 12.50 9.99
N GLU A 95 -7.52 12.69 11.31
CA GLU A 95 -6.31 13.27 11.91
C GLU A 95 -5.31 12.17 12.27
N VAL A 96 -4.03 12.53 12.23
CA VAL A 96 -2.94 11.63 12.65
C VAL A 96 -2.91 11.54 14.17
N VAL A 97 -3.12 10.34 14.71
CA VAL A 97 -3.13 10.05 16.15
C VAL A 97 -1.84 9.39 16.63
N HIS A 98 -1.03 8.86 15.70
CA HIS A 98 0.28 8.30 16.00
C HIS A 98 1.23 8.50 14.80
N GLU A 99 2.50 8.75 15.08
CA GLU A 99 3.57 8.80 14.08
C GLU A 99 4.87 8.25 14.67
N ASP A 100 5.61 7.49 13.87
CA ASP A 100 6.97 7.07 14.16
C ASP A 100 7.82 7.10 12.90
N SER A 101 9.09 7.44 13.02
CA SER A 101 10.01 7.51 11.88
C SER A 101 11.43 7.14 12.30
N SER A 102 12.12 6.44 11.41
CA SER A 102 13.49 5.98 11.63
C SER A 102 14.32 6.16 10.37
N ILE A 103 15.50 6.76 10.51
CA ILE A 103 16.52 6.78 9.46
C ILE A 103 17.31 5.48 9.55
N ILE A 104 17.40 4.77 8.43
CA ILE A 104 18.13 3.52 8.33
C ILE A 104 19.08 3.55 7.14
N LYS A 105 20.22 2.85 7.29
CA LYS A 105 21.09 2.52 6.17
C LYS A 105 20.78 1.11 5.68
N LEU A 106 20.17 1.02 4.50
CA LEU A 106 19.87 -0.23 3.82
C LEU A 106 21.17 -0.89 3.35
N ARG A 107 21.30 -2.18 3.66
CA ARG A 107 22.45 -2.99 3.25
C ARG A 107 22.15 -3.90 2.07
N ILE A 108 20.86 -4.16 1.83
CA ILE A 108 20.40 -5.01 0.75
C ILE A 108 20.28 -4.14 -0.52
N PRO A 109 20.84 -4.57 -1.66
CA PRO A 109 20.74 -3.85 -2.93
C PRO A 109 19.33 -3.92 -3.56
N TYR A 110 19.03 -3.00 -4.47
CA TYR A 110 17.77 -3.00 -5.23
C TYR A 110 17.76 -4.11 -6.28
N VAL A 111 16.76 -5.00 -6.19
CA VAL A 111 16.45 -5.96 -7.26
C VAL A 111 14.97 -5.83 -7.63
N PRO A 112 14.66 -5.56 -8.91
CA PRO A 112 13.28 -5.58 -9.39
C PRO A 112 12.58 -6.88 -9.02
N GLY A 113 11.37 -6.78 -8.45
CA GLY A 113 10.60 -7.93 -7.96
C GLY A 113 10.94 -8.40 -6.53
N PHE A 114 11.96 -7.84 -5.89
CA PHE A 114 12.40 -8.23 -4.54
C PHE A 114 12.58 -7.04 -3.59
N LEU A 115 12.00 -5.88 -3.92
CA LEU A 115 12.04 -4.66 -3.09
C LEU A 115 11.65 -4.94 -1.63
N ALA A 116 10.66 -5.80 -1.41
CA ALA A 116 10.15 -6.13 -0.09
C ALA A 116 11.23 -6.65 0.89
N PHE A 117 12.27 -7.34 0.42
CA PHE A 117 13.37 -7.79 1.28
C PHE A 117 14.19 -6.64 1.87
N ARG A 118 14.21 -5.49 1.20
CA ARG A 118 14.87 -4.28 1.67
C ARG A 118 14.00 -3.53 2.69
N GLU A 119 12.70 -3.47 2.44
CA GLU A 119 11.81 -2.50 3.10
C GLU A 119 10.93 -3.13 4.18
N ALA A 120 10.41 -4.33 3.97
CA ALA A 120 9.49 -4.98 4.90
C ALA A 120 10.08 -5.17 6.31
N PRO A 121 11.36 -5.58 6.49
CA PRO A 121 11.93 -5.72 7.83
C PRO A 121 11.91 -4.41 8.62
N VAL A 122 12.21 -3.29 7.97
CA VAL A 122 12.28 -1.97 8.59
C VAL A 122 10.88 -1.48 8.99
N LEU A 123 9.90 -1.66 8.11
CA LEU A 123 8.51 -1.29 8.40
C LEU A 123 7.92 -2.19 9.50
N LEU A 124 8.27 -3.47 9.52
CA LEU A 124 7.85 -4.42 10.55
C LEU A 124 8.42 -4.05 11.93
N GLU A 125 9.63 -3.52 12.01
CA GLU A 125 10.22 -3.02 13.26
C GLU A 125 9.40 -1.84 13.84
N LEU A 126 8.95 -0.91 13.00
CA LEU A 126 8.08 0.19 13.44
C LEU A 126 6.74 -0.32 13.98
N LEU A 127 6.12 -1.28 13.30
CA LEU A 127 4.88 -1.91 13.76
C LEU A 127 5.06 -2.62 15.10
N LYS A 128 6.11 -3.44 15.25
CA LYS A 128 6.41 -4.14 16.51
C LYS A 128 6.69 -3.18 17.66
N LYS A 129 7.41 -2.09 17.39
CA LYS A 129 7.63 -1.02 18.38
C LYS A 129 6.30 -0.38 18.78
N MET A 130 5.43 -0.04 17.83
CA MET A 130 4.11 0.52 18.12
C MET A 130 3.24 -0.42 18.96
N GLU A 131 3.24 -1.72 18.66
CA GLU A 131 2.48 -2.73 19.40
C GLU A 131 2.81 -2.73 20.90
N THR A 132 4.08 -2.48 21.25
CA THR A 132 4.51 -2.39 22.65
C THR A 132 4.32 -1.01 23.28
N THR A 133 4.40 0.07 22.48
CA THR A 133 4.46 1.45 23.00
C THR A 133 3.13 2.19 22.92
N SER A 134 2.23 1.82 22.01
CA SER A 134 0.92 2.46 21.78
C SER A 134 -0.11 1.43 21.29
N PRO A 135 -0.34 0.31 21.99
CA PRO A 135 -1.21 -0.78 21.53
C PRO A 135 -2.67 -0.34 21.29
N THR A 136 -3.17 0.63 22.06
CA THR A 136 -4.55 1.12 21.94
C THR A 136 -4.81 1.92 20.67
N LEU A 137 -3.76 2.34 19.96
CA LEU A 137 -3.81 3.05 18.69
C LEU A 137 -3.35 2.16 17.52
N TYR A 138 -3.10 0.87 17.76
CA TYR A 138 -2.58 -0.01 16.71
C TYR A 138 -3.57 -0.07 15.52
N PRO A 139 -3.09 0.04 14.27
CA PRO A 139 -3.98 0.12 13.13
C PRO A 139 -4.68 -1.23 12.89
N GLN A 140 -5.96 -1.17 12.54
CA GLN A 140 -6.76 -2.35 12.16
C GLN A 140 -6.50 -2.77 10.71
N VAL A 141 -6.05 -1.83 9.87
CA VAL A 141 -5.64 -2.05 8.49
C VAL A 141 -4.52 -1.07 8.13
N LEU A 142 -3.57 -1.52 7.33
CA LEU A 142 -2.39 -0.76 6.95
C LEU A 142 -2.35 -0.52 5.43
N MET A 143 -2.31 0.75 5.04
CA MET A 143 -1.98 1.14 3.66
C MET A 143 -0.47 1.19 3.49
N VAL A 144 0.03 0.59 2.42
CA VAL A 144 1.47 0.51 2.11
C VAL A 144 1.74 1.23 0.80
N ASP A 145 2.69 2.19 0.79
CA ASP A 145 3.16 2.82 -0.45
C ASP A 145 3.97 1.81 -1.27
N GLY A 146 3.27 1.07 -2.12
CA GLY A 146 3.83 -0.09 -2.80
C GLY A 146 2.73 -1.04 -3.27
N ASN A 147 3.13 -2.07 -3.99
CA ASN A 147 2.18 -3.03 -4.55
C ASN A 147 1.94 -4.23 -3.62
N GLY A 148 0.76 -4.82 -3.71
CA GLY A 148 0.42 -6.14 -3.17
C GLY A 148 0.41 -7.19 -4.29
N LEU A 149 -0.76 -7.74 -4.62
CA LEU A 149 -0.94 -8.71 -5.71
C LEU A 149 -0.54 -8.18 -7.11
N LEU A 150 -0.58 -6.86 -7.32
CA LEU A 150 -0.15 -6.22 -8.57
C LEU A 150 1.39 -6.19 -8.67
N HIS A 151 1.98 -7.37 -8.80
CA HIS A 151 3.42 -7.61 -8.71
C HIS A 151 3.82 -8.77 -9.64
N PRO A 152 5.03 -8.79 -10.22
CA PRO A 152 5.44 -9.84 -11.17
C PRO A 152 5.29 -11.26 -10.62
N ARG A 153 5.47 -11.41 -9.31
CA ARG A 153 5.32 -12.69 -8.59
C ARG A 153 4.01 -12.80 -7.79
N GLY A 154 3.11 -11.82 -7.92
CA GLY A 154 1.87 -11.73 -7.14
C GLY A 154 2.10 -11.66 -5.63
N PHE A 155 3.20 -11.03 -5.20
CA PHE A 155 3.62 -10.95 -3.80
C PHE A 155 4.51 -9.72 -3.57
N GLY A 156 3.93 -8.53 -3.70
CA GLY A 156 4.62 -7.26 -3.48
C GLY A 156 4.84 -6.93 -2.01
N LEU A 157 5.34 -5.72 -1.75
CA LEU A 157 5.64 -5.22 -0.40
C LEU A 157 4.43 -5.30 0.54
N ALA A 158 3.22 -4.92 0.08
CA ALA A 158 2.03 -4.94 0.92
C ALA A 158 1.66 -6.36 1.36
N CYS A 159 1.77 -7.34 0.45
CA CYS A 159 1.57 -8.76 0.78
C CYS A 159 2.62 -9.27 1.77
N HIS A 160 3.90 -8.97 1.49
CA HIS A 160 5.01 -9.42 2.31
C HIS A 160 4.90 -8.87 3.74
N LEU A 161 4.71 -7.56 3.88
CA LEU A 161 4.56 -6.92 5.18
C LEU A 161 3.31 -7.44 5.92
N GLY A 162 2.17 -7.56 5.23
CA GLY A 162 0.93 -8.04 5.82
C GLY A 162 1.03 -9.46 6.36
N VAL A 163 1.63 -10.39 5.61
CA VAL A 163 1.84 -11.77 6.06
C VAL A 163 2.79 -11.86 7.25
N LEU A 164 3.83 -11.02 7.30
CA LEU A 164 4.78 -11.02 8.42
C LEU A 164 4.21 -10.35 9.67
N ALA A 165 3.39 -9.31 9.51
CA ALA A 165 2.73 -8.59 10.59
C ALA A 165 1.41 -9.24 11.05
N ASP A 166 0.89 -10.21 10.29
CA ASP A 166 -0.45 -10.78 10.45
C ASP A 166 -1.55 -9.71 10.52
N LEU A 167 -1.44 -8.70 9.67
CA LEU A 167 -2.27 -7.50 9.69
C LEU A 167 -2.91 -7.28 8.31
N PRO A 168 -4.19 -6.87 8.22
CA PRO A 168 -4.79 -6.49 6.95
C PRO A 168 -3.98 -5.38 6.26
N THR A 169 -3.56 -5.61 5.02
CA THR A 169 -2.76 -4.65 4.26
C THR A 169 -3.33 -4.37 2.88
N ILE A 170 -3.16 -3.13 2.42
CA ILE A 170 -3.58 -2.67 1.09
C ILE A 170 -2.38 -2.03 0.41
N GLY A 171 -2.04 -2.49 -0.80
CA GLY A 171 -1.01 -1.86 -1.62
C GLY A 171 -1.56 -0.65 -2.38
N ILE A 172 -0.90 0.49 -2.23
CA ILE A 172 -1.23 1.75 -2.90
C ILE A 172 -0.08 2.15 -3.84
N GLY A 173 -0.20 1.80 -5.11
CA GLY A 173 0.75 2.18 -6.16
C GLY A 173 0.45 3.58 -6.73
N LYS A 174 1.47 4.44 -6.81
CA LYS A 174 1.38 5.75 -7.50
C LYS A 174 1.50 5.62 -9.03
N ASN A 175 2.02 4.50 -9.52
CA ASN A 175 2.21 4.15 -10.94
C ASN A 175 1.78 2.71 -11.19
N LEU A 176 1.39 2.38 -12.43
CA LEU A 176 1.03 1.01 -12.80
C LEU A 176 2.29 0.15 -12.83
N HIS A 177 2.27 -0.97 -12.11
CA HIS A 177 3.25 -2.02 -12.28
C HIS A 177 2.86 -2.87 -13.48
N GLN A 178 3.75 -2.98 -14.48
CA GLN A 178 3.43 -3.67 -15.72
C GLN A 178 3.68 -5.17 -15.57
N VAL A 179 2.61 -5.94 -15.42
CA VAL A 179 2.64 -7.37 -15.07
C VAL A 179 1.49 -8.09 -15.76
N ASP A 180 1.67 -9.36 -16.10
CA ASP A 180 0.60 -10.20 -16.68
C ASP A 180 -0.12 -9.52 -17.88
N GLY A 181 0.65 -8.93 -18.80
CA GLY A 181 0.12 -8.21 -19.96
C GLY A 181 -0.49 -6.83 -19.68
N LEU A 182 -0.64 -6.42 -18.42
CA LEU A 182 -1.04 -5.08 -18.06
C LEU A 182 0.08 -4.10 -18.42
N THR A 183 -0.11 -3.34 -19.49
CA THR A 183 0.79 -2.26 -19.88
C THR A 183 0.09 -0.91 -19.71
N GLN A 184 0.89 0.16 -19.58
CA GLN A 184 0.35 1.52 -19.52
C GLN A 184 -0.48 1.86 -20.77
N SER A 185 -0.03 1.40 -21.95
CA SER A 185 -0.73 1.58 -23.21
C SER A 185 -2.05 0.82 -23.23
N ARG A 186 -2.08 -0.45 -22.79
CA ARG A 186 -3.32 -1.24 -22.70
C ARG A 186 -4.32 -0.60 -21.73
N VAL A 187 -3.88 -0.23 -20.53
CA VAL A 187 -4.76 0.42 -19.56
C VAL A 187 -5.29 1.74 -20.13
N ARG A 188 -4.45 2.56 -20.75
CA ARG A 188 -4.90 3.80 -21.42
C ARG A 188 -5.90 3.53 -22.54
N GLN A 189 -5.63 2.59 -23.44
CA GLN A 189 -6.52 2.25 -24.55
C GLN A 189 -7.90 1.79 -24.05
N VAL A 190 -7.93 0.95 -23.00
CA VAL A 190 -9.19 0.49 -22.43
C VAL A 190 -9.94 1.64 -21.76
N LEU A 191 -9.25 2.56 -21.08
CA LEU A 191 -9.88 3.75 -20.51
C LEU A 191 -10.41 4.70 -21.59
N GLU A 192 -9.67 4.90 -22.69
CA GLU A 192 -10.09 5.75 -23.81
C GLU A 192 -11.30 5.14 -24.55
N ALA A 193 -11.31 3.83 -24.78
CA ALA A 193 -12.38 3.11 -25.46
C ALA A 193 -13.70 3.09 -24.67
N ASN A 194 -13.63 3.08 -23.34
CA ASN A 194 -14.81 3.09 -22.46
C ASN A 194 -15.32 4.52 -22.14
N GLY A 195 -14.68 5.57 -22.65
CA GLY A 195 -14.95 6.97 -22.28
C GLY A 195 -14.51 7.30 -20.85
N LYS A 196 -14.78 8.52 -20.36
CA LYS A 196 -14.61 8.83 -18.93
C LYS A 196 -15.44 7.81 -18.14
N PRO A 197 -14.82 6.97 -17.28
CA PRO A 197 -15.57 5.91 -16.65
C PRO A 197 -16.66 6.53 -15.77
N ARG A 198 -17.89 5.99 -15.84
CA ARG A 198 -18.99 6.38 -14.93
C ARG A 198 -18.62 6.11 -13.47
N SER A 199 -17.75 5.12 -13.24
CA SER A 199 -17.15 4.79 -11.96
C SER A 199 -15.73 5.35 -11.87
N ASP A 200 -15.37 5.96 -10.74
CA ASP A 200 -13.99 6.39 -10.45
C ASP A 200 -13.01 5.20 -10.24
N ILE A 201 -13.41 3.99 -10.62
CA ILE A 201 -12.69 2.72 -10.42
C ILE A 201 -12.71 1.92 -11.72
N PHE A 202 -11.56 1.33 -12.06
CA PHE A 202 -11.37 0.45 -13.20
C PHE A 202 -10.60 -0.81 -12.77
N PRO A 203 -11.13 -2.03 -12.94
CA PRO A 203 -10.44 -3.27 -12.56
C PRO A 203 -9.24 -3.55 -13.47
N LEU A 204 -8.15 -4.04 -12.89
CA LEU A 204 -6.92 -4.40 -13.60
C LEU A 204 -6.87 -5.91 -13.79
N ILE A 205 -7.31 -6.36 -14.97
CA ILE A 205 -7.39 -7.78 -15.33
C ILE A 205 -6.22 -8.13 -16.25
N GLY A 206 -5.38 -9.06 -15.81
CA GLY A 206 -4.23 -9.54 -16.58
C GLY A 206 -4.61 -10.53 -17.68
N ASP A 207 -3.62 -10.92 -18.51
CA ASP A 207 -3.80 -11.90 -19.59
C ASP A 207 -4.17 -13.29 -19.06
N SER A 208 -3.77 -13.62 -17.84
CA SER A 208 -4.24 -14.83 -17.14
C SER A 208 -5.74 -14.84 -16.83
N GLY A 209 -6.44 -13.70 -16.98
CA GLY A 209 -7.81 -13.50 -16.52
C GLY A 209 -7.94 -13.14 -15.04
N SER A 210 -6.81 -13.11 -14.31
CA SER A 210 -6.81 -12.75 -12.89
C SER A 210 -7.00 -11.25 -12.69
N THR A 211 -7.82 -10.86 -11.71
CA THR A 211 -7.91 -9.47 -11.26
C THR A 211 -6.79 -9.18 -10.28
N LEU A 212 -5.81 -8.36 -10.68
CA LEU A 212 -4.61 -8.08 -9.90
C LEU A 212 -4.74 -6.82 -9.03
N GLY A 213 -5.77 -6.01 -9.26
CA GLY A 213 -6.03 -4.78 -8.53
C GLY A 213 -7.07 -3.91 -9.23
N ALA A 214 -7.09 -2.63 -8.89
CA ALA A 214 -7.92 -1.63 -9.54
C ALA A 214 -7.17 -0.30 -9.69
N ALA A 215 -7.35 0.37 -10.82
CA ALA A 215 -7.04 1.79 -10.95
C ALA A 215 -8.19 2.61 -10.34
N MET A 216 -7.88 3.58 -9.49
CA MET A 216 -8.89 4.43 -8.84
C MET A 216 -8.51 5.90 -8.92
N TRP A 217 -9.47 6.74 -9.32
CA TRP A 217 -9.38 8.19 -9.22
C TRP A 217 -10.02 8.59 -7.90
N THR A 218 -9.18 8.90 -6.92
CA THR A 218 -9.62 9.29 -5.57
C THR A 218 -10.39 10.60 -5.54
N THR A 219 -10.14 11.51 -6.49
CA THR A 219 -10.85 12.80 -6.61
C THR A 219 -11.21 13.11 -8.06
N LYS A 220 -12.30 13.87 -8.26
CA LYS A 220 -12.73 14.35 -9.60
C LYS A 220 -11.68 15.21 -10.31
N SER A 221 -10.79 15.84 -9.54
CA SER A 221 -9.70 16.69 -10.04
C SER A 221 -8.43 15.93 -10.39
N SER A 222 -8.31 14.65 -9.98
CA SER A 222 -7.10 13.88 -10.25
C SER A 222 -6.98 13.53 -11.73
N LEU A 223 -5.85 13.85 -12.35
CA LEU A 223 -5.56 13.47 -13.73
C LEU A 223 -5.06 12.02 -13.85
N LYS A 224 -4.48 11.49 -12.77
CA LYS A 224 -3.83 10.17 -12.75
C LYS A 224 -4.43 9.30 -11.64
N PRO A 225 -4.76 8.04 -11.90
CA PRO A 225 -5.23 7.15 -10.86
C PRO A 225 -4.11 6.80 -9.88
N ILE A 226 -4.52 6.21 -8.77
CA ILE A 226 -3.70 5.30 -7.95
C ILE A 226 -4.06 3.86 -8.32
N PHE A 227 -3.18 2.92 -8.00
CA PHE A 227 -3.35 1.50 -8.29
C PHE A 227 -3.45 0.74 -6.98
N ILE A 228 -4.66 0.29 -6.66
CA ILE A 228 -4.98 -0.43 -5.43
C ILE A 228 -4.80 -1.92 -5.70
N SER A 229 -4.12 -2.64 -4.82
CA SER A 229 -4.01 -4.09 -4.88
C SER A 229 -4.11 -4.70 -3.49
N VAL A 230 -4.65 -5.91 -3.41
CA VAL A 230 -4.75 -6.66 -2.15
C VAL A 230 -3.35 -6.89 -1.59
N GLY A 231 -3.14 -6.52 -0.33
CA GLY A 231 -1.97 -6.89 0.44
C GLY A 231 -2.22 -8.22 1.15
N HIS A 232 -3.00 -8.23 2.23
CA HIS A 232 -3.27 -9.40 3.06
C HIS A 232 -4.59 -9.22 3.84
N ARG A 233 -5.34 -10.30 4.10
CA ARG A 233 -6.57 -10.35 4.93
C ARG A 233 -7.64 -9.30 4.58
N VAL A 234 -7.68 -8.86 3.33
CA VAL A 234 -8.66 -7.90 2.83
C VAL A 234 -8.98 -8.20 1.37
N SER A 235 -10.26 -8.22 1.03
CA SER A 235 -10.73 -8.38 -0.34
C SER A 235 -10.49 -7.11 -1.15
N LEU A 236 -10.32 -7.24 -2.47
CA LEU A 236 -10.17 -6.06 -3.34
C LEU A 236 -11.37 -5.09 -3.22
N PRO A 237 -12.64 -5.54 -3.18
CA PRO A 237 -13.77 -4.64 -2.95
C PRO A 237 -13.69 -3.87 -1.62
N SER A 238 -13.34 -4.55 -0.53
CA SER A 238 -13.21 -3.91 0.78
C SER A 238 -12.01 -2.97 0.85
N ALA A 239 -10.88 -3.34 0.25
CA ALA A 239 -9.73 -2.46 0.10
C ALA A 239 -10.09 -1.15 -0.63
N ILE A 240 -10.83 -1.24 -1.73
CA ILE A 240 -11.31 -0.06 -2.47
C ILE A 240 -12.23 0.81 -1.61
N LYS A 241 -13.16 0.20 -0.85
CA LYS A 241 -14.04 0.93 0.07
C LYS A 241 -13.23 1.66 1.15
N ILE A 242 -12.26 0.98 1.77
CA ILE A 242 -11.38 1.59 2.78
C ILE A 242 -10.62 2.76 2.19
N VAL A 243 -9.98 2.58 1.03
CA VAL A 243 -9.19 3.64 0.38
C VAL A 243 -10.03 4.87 0.05
N LYS A 244 -11.30 4.69 -0.38
CA LYS A 244 -12.22 5.80 -0.65
C LYS A 244 -12.47 6.70 0.57
N LEU A 245 -12.50 6.14 1.78
CA LEU A 245 -12.71 6.92 3.02
C LEU A 245 -11.63 7.97 3.25
N PHE A 246 -10.44 7.78 2.66
CA PHE A 246 -9.28 8.66 2.79
C PHE A 246 -8.96 9.46 1.51
N GLY A 247 -9.88 9.46 0.53
CA GLY A 247 -9.71 10.07 -0.80
C GLY A 247 -9.88 11.59 -0.86
N ARG A 248 -9.30 12.36 0.06
CA ARG A 248 -9.35 13.86 0.01
C ARG A 248 -8.44 14.44 -1.08
N PHE A 249 -7.37 13.72 -1.41
CA PHE A 249 -6.38 14.07 -2.42
C PHE A 249 -6.14 12.88 -3.35
N ARG A 250 -5.30 13.06 -4.38
CA ARG A 250 -4.88 11.97 -5.27
C ARG A 250 -4.37 10.75 -4.48
N VAL A 251 -3.46 10.98 -3.55
CA VAL A 251 -2.89 9.94 -2.68
C VAL A 251 -3.72 9.89 -1.40
N PRO A 252 -4.17 8.71 -0.94
CA PRO A 252 -4.95 8.57 0.29
C PRO A 252 -4.21 9.13 1.50
N GLU A 253 -4.96 9.72 2.43
CA GLU A 253 -4.40 10.47 3.55
C GLU A 253 -3.35 9.71 4.37
N PRO A 254 -3.49 8.41 4.73
CA PRO A 254 -2.44 7.68 5.46
C PRO A 254 -1.10 7.64 4.72
N ILE A 255 -1.12 7.36 3.40
CA ILE A 255 0.10 7.33 2.58
C ILE A 255 0.66 8.74 2.40
N ARG A 256 -0.21 9.74 2.18
CA ARG A 256 0.19 11.13 2.02
C ARG A 256 0.89 11.65 3.28
N GLN A 257 0.37 11.31 4.46
CA GLN A 257 0.92 11.74 5.75
C GLN A 257 2.24 11.04 6.07
N ALA A 258 2.40 9.76 5.69
CA ALA A 258 3.67 9.05 5.79
C ALA A 258 4.76 9.70 4.90
N ASP A 259 4.44 9.98 3.63
CA ASP A 259 5.36 10.64 2.67
C ASP A 259 5.77 12.07 3.09
N ILE A 260 4.86 12.83 3.71
CA ILE A 260 5.19 14.15 4.25
C ILE A 260 6.14 14.04 5.44
N ARG A 261 5.84 13.15 6.38
CA ARG A 261 6.65 12.97 7.59
C ARG A 261 8.03 12.42 7.29
N SER A 262 8.16 11.49 6.34
CA SER A 262 9.47 10.97 5.94
C SER A 262 10.36 12.09 5.38
N LYS A 263 9.81 12.98 4.54
CA LYS A 263 10.50 14.18 4.03
C LYS A 263 10.84 15.18 5.13
N ASP A 264 9.90 15.43 6.04
CA ASP A 264 10.11 16.34 7.18
C ASP A 264 11.19 15.82 8.12
N PHE A 265 11.22 14.51 8.36
CA PHE A 265 12.22 13.83 9.18
C PHE A 265 13.61 13.93 8.54
N PHE A 266 13.73 13.74 7.22
CA PHE A 266 14.99 13.99 6.50
C PHE A 266 15.46 15.44 6.64
N ARG A 267 14.57 16.43 6.48
CA ARG A 267 14.93 17.85 6.65
C ARG A 267 15.46 18.14 8.06
N LYS A 268 14.81 17.60 9.10
CA LYS A 268 15.23 17.78 10.51
C LYS A 268 16.61 17.18 10.80
N HIS A 269 17.03 16.16 10.04
CA HIS A 269 18.33 15.49 10.20
C HIS A 269 19.39 15.93 9.19
N GLY A 270 19.10 16.95 8.35
CA GLY A 270 20.05 17.45 7.35
C GLY A 270 20.31 16.49 6.18
N LEU A 271 19.35 15.62 5.87
CA LEU A 271 19.46 14.55 4.87
C LEU A 271 18.51 14.73 3.68
N SER A 272 17.92 15.92 3.54
CA SER A 272 16.98 16.29 2.47
C SER A 272 17.64 16.44 1.10
#